data_AF-A0A5C9ES91-F1
#
_entry.id   AF-A0A5C9ES91-F1
#
_cell.length_a   1.000
_cell.length_b   1.000
_cell.length_c   1.000
_cell.angle_alpha   90.00
_cell.angle_beta   90.00
_cell.angle_gamma   90.00
#
_symmetry.space_group_name_H-M   'P 1'
#
loop_
_entity.id
_entity.type
_entity.pdbx_description
1 polymer ?
#
loop_
_entity_poly.entity_id
_entity_poly.type
_entity_poly.pdbx_seq_one_letter_code
_entity_poly.pdbx_strand_id
1 'polypeptide(L)'
;MSESYNNNVISVETIQFPQHLLLPSIKNILKLRIINNSDKEQNVRLNISGERVDITVKNGDADTISIPANKNIILDLEITPKADGFGIISIGVEWLKVIQFTVKVQKVRETVPSKKLNEIWQKYTLSASLQPQSFDPNKFLLDLSKGEMKKLNKGICKLEDELQETSPEEAIKITDLHNELNECLESLVKAYIHNQDFDNALSIIREHSNEQNMQDLLRNAIRAYFFIDFESMVNAIDLIDDVSDKTTLMKTVVLDLMKKKPSDALQVLEKLRDERDFYVRSIFQIIQNLFNTNQSEQAEPILMKLFYLAKNGETKDYNLMKDVVYSIAEIFSPEKADRVILSIEDQQLKEKLAKDLFDDIYHMVDELRERIEPQSIASYRYRVNISTHQGENFRKFAAMGGNVSDNILAGQFDFDSLVVSLISQEFSLFPTLDRLYSDIIQQGEKRIGYVIFPSKESLNQEELTILSEVLKKLIASKTHATQMKIYNIDFIPYLGKPTLIIGAEESRGLPLKEKLQNELSSININLNTDLFEGGKIIGYLMKIFNQQITRPINLVFSYEFINQYEEFSNCINLLV
;
A
#
# COMPACT_ATOMS: atom_id res chain seq x y z
N MET A 1 -24.55 -31.93 19.48
CA MET A 1 -23.28 -31.48 20.10
C MET A 1 -22.16 -32.27 19.43
N SER A 2 -21.56 -31.70 18.40
CA SER A 2 -20.44 -32.30 17.68
C SER A 2 -19.15 -31.64 18.17
N GLU A 3 -18.32 -32.43 18.85
CA GLU A 3 -16.91 -32.14 19.06
C GLU A 3 -16.21 -32.02 17.70
N SER A 4 -16.03 -30.79 17.23
CA SER A 4 -14.85 -30.45 16.44
C SER A 4 -14.00 -29.58 17.34
N TYR A 5 -12.97 -30.17 17.96
CA TYR A 5 -11.83 -29.42 18.48
C TYR A 5 -11.12 -28.77 17.29
N ASN A 6 -11.71 -27.69 16.78
CA ASN A 6 -11.03 -26.76 15.93
C ASN A 6 -9.94 -26.14 16.80
N ASN A 7 -8.69 -26.44 16.46
CA ASN A 7 -7.47 -25.86 17.01
C ASN A 7 -7.39 -24.37 16.59
N ASN A 8 -8.42 -23.60 16.91
CA ASN A 8 -8.56 -22.22 16.48
C ASN A 8 -7.69 -21.33 17.36
N VAL A 9 -6.79 -20.59 16.71
CA VAL A 9 -5.92 -19.56 17.31
C VAL A 9 -6.75 -18.59 18.16
N ILE A 10 -7.94 -18.22 17.70
CA ILE A 10 -8.91 -17.41 18.45
C ILE A 10 -10.23 -18.18 18.56
N SER A 11 -10.83 -18.18 19.75
CA SER A 11 -12.18 -18.67 19.99
C SER A 11 -13.07 -17.61 20.63
N VAL A 12 -14.38 -17.69 20.38
CA VAL A 12 -15.37 -16.71 20.85
C VAL A 12 -16.52 -17.44 21.53
N GLU A 13 -16.91 -16.98 22.70
CA GLU A 13 -17.99 -17.52 23.52
C GLU A 13 -18.95 -16.40 23.93
N THR A 14 -20.25 -16.67 23.92
CA THR A 14 -21.23 -15.77 24.56
C THR A 14 -21.45 -16.22 25.98
N ILE A 15 -21.05 -15.39 26.95
CA ILE A 15 -21.08 -15.74 28.38
C ILE A 15 -22.30 -15.19 29.11
N GLN A 16 -22.95 -14.18 28.54
CA GLN A 16 -24.18 -13.60 29.07
C GLN A 16 -25.01 -13.05 27.92
N PHE A 17 -26.26 -13.49 27.82
CA PHE A 17 -27.25 -12.91 26.92
C PHE A 17 -28.13 -11.91 27.69
N PRO A 18 -28.63 -10.83 27.07
CA PRO A 18 -29.60 -9.96 27.72
C PRO A 18 -30.91 -10.70 28.03
N GLN A 19 -31.83 -10.03 28.74
CA GLN A 19 -33.17 -10.56 28.97
C GLN A 19 -33.89 -10.82 27.64
N HIS A 20 -34.84 -11.77 27.64
CA HIS A 20 -35.55 -12.18 26.42
C HIS A 20 -36.37 -11.03 25.79
N LEU A 21 -36.93 -10.14 26.62
CA LEU A 21 -37.56 -8.89 26.22
C LEU A 21 -36.64 -7.72 26.55
N LEU A 22 -36.22 -6.97 25.54
CA LEU A 22 -35.38 -5.79 25.73
C LEU A 22 -36.23 -4.55 26.02
N LEU A 23 -35.85 -3.82 27.06
CA LEU A 23 -36.48 -2.57 27.47
C LEU A 23 -35.45 -1.44 27.53
N PRO A 24 -35.77 -0.21 27.10
CA PRO A 24 -34.87 0.94 27.24
C PRO A 24 -34.52 1.31 28.69
N SER A 25 -35.40 0.97 29.65
CA SER A 25 -35.20 1.26 31.07
C SER A 25 -34.43 0.18 31.83
N ILE A 26 -33.95 -0.85 31.13
CA ILE A 26 -33.09 -1.90 31.67
C ILE A 26 -31.74 -1.83 30.98
N LYS A 27 -30.66 -2.05 31.74
CA LYS A 27 -29.32 -2.18 31.16
C LYS A 27 -29.21 -3.54 30.46
N ASN A 28 -29.45 -3.56 29.14
CA ASN A 28 -29.33 -4.79 28.35
C ASN A 28 -27.86 -4.99 27.97
N ILE A 29 -27.24 -6.06 28.48
CA ILE A 29 -25.84 -6.37 28.21
C ILE A 29 -25.73 -7.75 27.58
N LEU A 30 -25.05 -7.81 26.44
CA LEU A 30 -24.53 -9.04 25.84
C LEU A 30 -23.03 -9.10 26.10
N LYS A 31 -22.54 -10.17 26.73
CA LYS A 31 -21.12 -10.35 27.01
C LYS A 31 -20.51 -11.42 26.13
N LEU A 32 -19.42 -11.05 25.47
CA LEU A 32 -18.60 -11.95 24.66
C LEU A 32 -17.26 -12.17 25.36
N ARG A 33 -16.82 -13.42 25.43
CA ARG A 33 -15.44 -13.77 25.78
C ARG A 33 -14.71 -14.14 24.51
N ILE A 34 -13.61 -13.45 24.24
CA ILE A 34 -12.70 -13.79 23.13
C ILE A 34 -11.41 -14.33 23.74
N ILE A 35 -11.00 -15.53 23.34
CA ILE A 35 -9.88 -16.27 23.90
C ILE A 35 -8.81 -16.42 22.82
N ASN A 36 -7.59 -16.00 23.13
CA ASN A 36 -6.41 -16.26 22.30
C ASN A 36 -5.71 -17.52 22.81
N ASN A 37 -5.73 -18.57 21.99
CA ASN A 37 -5.11 -19.87 22.27
C ASN A 37 -3.67 -19.97 21.73
N SER A 38 -3.11 -18.90 21.17
CA SER A 38 -1.72 -18.87 20.68
C SER A 38 -0.73 -18.35 21.71
N ASP A 39 0.53 -18.67 21.46
CA ASP A 39 1.71 -18.20 22.20
C ASP A 39 2.10 -16.75 21.86
N LYS A 40 1.41 -16.10 20.92
CA LYS A 40 1.65 -14.72 20.49
C LYS A 40 0.43 -13.85 20.74
N GLU A 41 0.65 -12.55 20.89
CA GLU A 41 -0.43 -11.57 20.86
C GLU A 41 -1.16 -11.61 19.51
N GLN A 42 -2.48 -11.49 19.53
CA GLN A 42 -3.32 -11.54 18.35
C GLN A 42 -4.28 -10.35 18.33
N ASN A 43 -4.60 -9.88 17.13
CA ASN A 43 -5.55 -8.78 16.95
C ASN A 43 -6.84 -9.28 16.33
N VAL A 44 -7.97 -8.82 16.84
CA VAL A 44 -9.30 -9.11 16.30
C VAL A 44 -10.06 -7.83 16.00
N ARG A 45 -10.99 -7.89 15.06
CA ARG A 45 -11.93 -6.82 14.74
C ARG A 45 -13.35 -7.31 14.96
N LEU A 46 -14.21 -6.42 15.47
CA LEU A 46 -15.63 -6.66 15.64
C LEU A 46 -16.45 -5.86 14.64
N ASN A 47 -17.24 -6.56 13.85
CA ASN A 47 -18.21 -5.98 12.95
C ASN A 47 -19.60 -6.15 13.58
N ILE A 48 -20.06 -5.11 14.28
CA ILE A 48 -21.33 -5.14 15.03
C ILE A 48 -22.37 -4.28 14.30
N SER A 49 -23.58 -4.82 14.13
CA SER A 49 -24.72 -4.06 13.62
C SER A 49 -26.01 -4.45 14.31
N GLY A 50 -26.93 -3.49 14.38
CA GLY A 50 -28.22 -3.62 15.04
C GLY A 50 -29.37 -3.15 14.15
N GLU A 51 -30.45 -3.93 14.07
CA GLU A 51 -31.74 -3.50 13.53
C GLU A 51 -32.69 -3.24 14.68
N ARG A 52 -33.29 -2.05 14.73
CA ARG A 52 -34.12 -1.54 15.85
C ARG A 52 -33.43 -1.50 17.23
N VAL A 53 -32.11 -1.68 17.27
CA VAL A 53 -31.26 -1.53 18.45
C VAL A 53 -30.01 -0.73 18.10
N ASP A 54 -29.50 0.05 19.05
CA ASP A 54 -28.11 0.51 19.07
C ASP A 54 -27.26 -0.46 19.89
N ILE A 55 -26.01 -0.64 19.48
CA ILE A 55 -25.07 -1.48 20.20
C ILE A 55 -23.79 -0.68 20.42
N THR A 56 -23.39 -0.54 21.68
CA THR A 56 -22.15 0.16 22.08
C THR A 56 -21.23 -0.81 22.79
N VAL A 57 -19.95 -0.87 22.37
CA VAL A 57 -18.91 -1.61 23.10
C VAL A 57 -18.43 -0.76 24.28
N LYS A 58 -18.52 -1.26 25.51
CA LYS A 58 -18.16 -0.48 26.72
C LYS A 58 -16.69 -0.57 27.10
N ASN A 59 -16.09 -1.75 26.95
CA ASN A 59 -14.75 -2.06 27.47
C ASN A 59 -13.78 -2.40 26.33
N GLY A 60 -13.73 -1.55 25.30
CA GLY A 60 -12.84 -1.73 24.15
C GLY A 60 -13.27 -0.89 22.95
N ASP A 61 -12.40 -0.84 21.95
CA ASP A 61 -12.71 -0.29 20.63
C ASP A 61 -13.09 -1.44 19.69
N ALA A 62 -14.12 -1.27 18.85
CA ALA A 62 -14.58 -2.32 17.94
C ALA A 62 -13.61 -2.54 16.77
N ASP A 63 -12.81 -1.53 16.43
CA ASP A 63 -12.01 -1.52 15.20
C ASP A 63 -10.83 -2.49 15.24
N THR A 64 -10.13 -2.55 16.38
CA THR A 64 -9.02 -3.50 16.61
C THR A 64 -8.82 -3.74 18.11
N ILE A 65 -8.88 -5.00 18.51
CA ILE A 65 -8.73 -5.44 19.89
C ILE A 65 -7.55 -6.40 19.96
N SER A 66 -6.53 -6.00 20.71
CA SER A 66 -5.37 -6.83 21.00
C SER A 66 -5.67 -7.78 22.16
N ILE A 67 -5.34 -9.05 21.97
CA ILE A 67 -5.53 -10.12 22.94
C ILE A 67 -4.16 -10.75 23.23
N PRO A 68 -3.62 -10.58 24.45
CA PRO A 68 -2.35 -11.17 24.82
C PRO A 68 -2.34 -12.70 24.67
N ALA A 69 -1.14 -13.26 24.48
CA ALA A 69 -0.93 -14.70 24.34
C ALA A 69 -1.55 -15.50 25.49
N ASN A 70 -2.27 -16.58 25.17
CA ASN A 70 -2.92 -17.46 26.15
C ASN A 70 -3.83 -16.74 27.17
N LYS A 71 -4.41 -15.59 26.78
CA LYS A 71 -5.35 -14.81 27.59
C LYS A 71 -6.69 -14.68 26.90
N ASN A 72 -7.68 -14.24 27.67
CA ASN A 72 -8.98 -13.87 27.16
C ASN A 72 -9.34 -12.44 27.57
N ILE A 73 -10.23 -11.86 26.80
CA ILE A 73 -10.86 -10.59 27.08
C ILE A 73 -12.37 -10.78 27.15
N ILE A 74 -13.04 -9.93 27.94
CA ILE A 74 -14.50 -9.91 28.04
C ILE A 74 -14.97 -8.57 27.52
N LEU A 75 -15.83 -8.61 26.52
CA LEU A 75 -16.42 -7.45 25.87
C LEU A 75 -17.89 -7.33 26.26
N ASP A 76 -18.21 -6.18 26.85
CA ASP A 76 -19.56 -5.82 27.23
C ASP A 76 -20.19 -5.00 26.10
N LEU A 77 -21.20 -5.58 25.44
CA LEU A 77 -22.00 -4.94 24.42
C LEU A 77 -23.29 -4.43 25.07
N GLU A 78 -23.39 -3.11 25.26
CA GLU A 78 -24.62 -2.47 25.74
C GLU A 78 -25.58 -2.30 24.57
N ILE A 79 -26.78 -2.86 24.73
CA ILE A 79 -27.82 -2.86 23.70
C ILE A 79 -28.92 -1.89 24.12
N THR A 80 -29.14 -0.86 23.31
CA THR A 80 -30.16 0.16 23.55
C THR A 80 -31.31 -0.03 22.55
N PRO A 81 -32.50 -0.44 22.99
CA PRO A 81 -33.62 -0.64 22.08
C PRO A 81 -34.17 0.70 21.55
N LYS A 82 -34.51 0.74 20.26
CA LYS A 82 -35.00 1.97 19.58
C LYS A 82 -36.49 1.99 19.29
N ALA A 83 -37.06 0.84 18.96
CA ALA A 83 -38.43 0.74 18.47
C ALA A 83 -39.04 -0.60 18.86
N ASP A 84 -40.36 -0.62 19.08
CA ASP A 84 -41.10 -1.82 19.43
C ASP A 84 -41.03 -2.89 18.33
N GLY A 85 -41.28 -4.15 18.73
CA GLY A 85 -41.34 -5.30 17.84
C GLY A 85 -40.04 -6.10 17.85
N PHE A 86 -39.64 -6.59 16.68
CA PHE A 86 -38.49 -7.47 16.51
C PHE A 86 -37.21 -6.67 16.18
N GLY A 87 -36.10 -7.00 16.85
CA GLY A 87 -34.78 -6.47 16.56
C GLY A 87 -33.74 -7.55 16.26
N ILE A 88 -32.73 -7.18 15.48
CA ILE A 88 -31.63 -8.07 15.08
C ILE A 88 -30.32 -7.53 15.65
N ILE A 89 -29.51 -8.41 16.24
CA ILE A 89 -28.14 -8.12 16.66
C ILE A 89 -27.22 -9.01 15.84
N SER A 90 -26.37 -8.42 14.99
CA SER A 90 -25.40 -9.16 14.19
C SER A 90 -23.98 -8.82 14.64
N ILE A 91 -23.17 -9.84 14.87
CA ILE A 91 -21.80 -9.71 15.37
C ILE A 91 -20.90 -10.61 14.54
N GLY A 92 -20.04 -9.99 13.74
CA GLY A 92 -18.92 -10.65 13.08
C GLY A 92 -17.65 -10.46 13.90
N VAL A 93 -16.85 -11.51 14.03
CA VAL A 93 -15.51 -11.45 14.61
C VAL A 93 -14.50 -11.88 13.55
N GLU A 94 -13.54 -11.00 13.28
CA GLU A 94 -12.46 -11.23 12.31
C GLU A 94 -11.11 -11.26 13.04
N TRP A 95 -10.31 -12.28 12.76
CA TRP A 95 -8.91 -12.33 13.16
C TRP A 95 -8.05 -11.59 12.13
N LEU A 96 -7.26 -10.63 12.58
CA LEU A 96 -6.33 -9.85 11.75
C LEU A 96 -4.99 -10.58 11.67
N LYS A 97 -4.88 -11.53 10.72
CA LYS A 97 -3.71 -12.39 10.58
C LYS A 97 -2.57 -11.63 9.91
N VAL A 98 -1.43 -11.54 10.59
CA VAL A 98 -0.18 -11.03 9.99
C VAL A 98 0.45 -12.13 9.14
N ILE A 99 0.69 -11.82 7.87
CA ILE A 99 1.32 -12.73 6.91
C ILE A 99 2.63 -12.10 6.45
N GLN A 100 3.72 -12.82 6.67
CA GLN A 100 5.04 -12.49 6.15
C GLN A 100 5.19 -13.09 4.75
N PHE A 101 5.64 -12.30 3.80
CA PHE A 101 5.91 -12.73 2.44
C PHE A 101 7.14 -12.03 1.87
N THR A 102 7.78 -12.69 0.92
CA THR A 102 8.99 -12.18 0.26
C THR A 102 8.61 -11.57 -1.08
N VAL A 103 9.10 -10.38 -1.37
CA VAL A 103 8.96 -9.72 -2.68
C VAL A 103 10.33 -9.46 -3.27
N LYS A 104 10.50 -9.82 -4.54
CA LYS A 104 11.69 -9.43 -5.30
C LYS A 104 11.59 -7.97 -5.69
N VAL A 105 12.50 -7.14 -5.20
CA VAL A 105 12.58 -5.72 -5.55
C VAL A 105 13.90 -5.42 -6.24
N GLN A 106 13.85 -4.48 -7.17
CA GLN A 106 15.04 -3.93 -7.82
C GLN A 106 15.70 -2.92 -6.88
N LYS A 107 17.01 -3.07 -6.65
CA LYS A 107 17.84 -2.09 -5.94
C LYS A 107 19.04 -1.68 -6.79
N VAL A 108 19.47 -0.44 -6.61
CA VAL A 108 20.73 0.07 -7.17
C VAL A 108 21.88 -0.59 -6.41
N ARG A 109 22.92 -1.00 -7.12
CA ARG A 109 24.15 -1.59 -6.54
C ARG A 109 24.96 -0.53 -5.81
N GLU A 110 25.78 -0.96 -4.86
CA GLU A 110 26.78 -0.08 -4.24
C GLU A 110 27.99 0.14 -5.15
N THR A 111 28.35 -0.86 -5.97
CA THR A 111 29.52 -0.84 -6.87
C THR A 111 29.21 -1.50 -8.22
N VAL A 112 29.92 -1.06 -9.26
CA VAL A 112 29.86 -1.63 -10.63
C VAL A 112 30.93 -2.71 -10.79
N PRO A 113 30.68 -3.80 -11.56
CA PRO A 113 31.73 -4.75 -11.94
C PRO A 113 32.82 -4.10 -12.81
N SER A 114 34.07 -4.03 -12.33
CA SER A 114 35.18 -3.22 -12.89
C SER A 114 35.75 -3.63 -14.28
N LYS A 115 34.99 -4.34 -15.11
CA LYS A 115 35.49 -4.86 -16.40
C LYS A 115 35.23 -3.93 -17.58
N LYS A 116 34.06 -3.29 -17.67
CA LYS A 116 33.67 -2.63 -18.93
C LYS A 116 34.26 -1.22 -19.11
N LEU A 117 34.71 -0.53 -18.06
CA LEU A 117 35.30 0.81 -18.22
C LEU A 117 36.59 0.77 -19.05
N ASN A 118 37.42 -0.25 -18.84
CA ASN A 118 38.61 -0.48 -19.66
C ASN A 118 38.26 -0.73 -21.14
N GLU A 119 37.19 -1.49 -21.41
CA GLU A 119 36.69 -1.73 -22.77
C GLU A 119 36.22 -0.43 -23.44
N ILE A 120 35.53 0.43 -22.67
CA ILE A 120 35.11 1.76 -23.12
C ILE A 120 36.34 2.63 -23.45
N TRP A 121 37.35 2.67 -22.58
CA TRP A 121 38.58 3.42 -22.85
C TRP A 121 39.28 2.93 -24.12
N GLN A 122 39.38 1.63 -24.32
CA GLN A 122 39.97 1.05 -25.54
C GLN A 122 39.17 1.41 -26.79
N LYS A 123 37.83 1.35 -26.73
CA LYS A 123 36.93 1.71 -27.83
C LYS A 123 37.14 3.15 -28.32
N TYR A 124 37.33 4.08 -27.39
CA TYR A 124 37.49 5.51 -27.67
C TYR A 124 38.95 5.97 -27.70
N THR A 125 39.92 5.05 -27.72
CA THR A 125 41.33 5.41 -27.89
C THR A 125 41.53 6.06 -29.27
N LEU A 126 42.37 7.09 -29.32
CA LEU A 126 42.76 7.76 -30.57
C LEU A 126 43.67 6.85 -31.42
N SER A 127 43.40 6.76 -32.72
CA SER A 127 44.17 5.89 -33.63
C SER A 127 45.64 6.33 -33.73
N ALA A 128 46.52 5.38 -34.08
CA ALA A 128 47.96 5.66 -34.26
C ALA A 128 48.25 6.74 -35.32
N SER A 129 47.36 6.88 -36.32
CA SER A 129 47.44 7.91 -37.38
C SER A 129 47.16 9.33 -36.89
N LEU A 130 46.59 9.50 -35.70
CA LEU A 130 46.29 10.78 -35.04
C LEU A 130 47.24 11.04 -33.85
N GLN A 131 48.29 10.21 -33.68
CA GLN A 131 49.29 10.45 -32.64
C GLN A 131 50.07 11.72 -32.99
N PRO A 132 50.22 12.66 -32.03
CA PRO A 132 50.91 13.91 -32.30
C PRO A 132 52.35 13.62 -32.69
N GLN A 133 52.92 14.42 -33.61
CA GLN A 133 54.36 14.58 -33.64
C GLN A 133 54.81 15.01 -32.24
N SER A 134 55.69 14.22 -31.60
CA SER A 134 56.11 14.48 -30.23
C SER A 134 56.67 15.90 -30.12
N PHE A 135 55.97 16.75 -29.40
CA PHE A 135 56.40 18.11 -29.14
C PHE A 135 56.64 18.27 -27.66
N ASP A 136 57.85 18.69 -27.33
CA ASP A 136 58.21 19.03 -25.97
C ASP A 136 58.39 20.55 -25.92
N PRO A 137 57.44 21.29 -25.34
CA PRO A 137 57.54 22.74 -25.22
C PRO A 137 58.86 23.15 -24.59
N ASN A 138 59.36 22.39 -23.62
CA ASN A 138 60.61 22.71 -22.92
C ASN A 138 61.84 22.59 -23.81
N LYS A 139 61.79 21.77 -24.89
CA LYS A 139 62.86 21.68 -25.88
C LYS A 139 62.77 22.77 -26.94
N PHE A 140 61.58 23.36 -27.11
CA PHE A 140 61.39 24.48 -28.02
C PHE A 140 61.83 25.79 -27.37
N LEU A 141 61.61 25.98 -26.07
CA LEU A 141 61.98 27.22 -25.37
C LEU A 141 63.50 27.36 -25.22
N LEU A 142 64.00 28.59 -25.40
CA LEU A 142 65.40 28.92 -25.18
C LEU A 142 65.52 30.04 -24.15
N ASP A 143 66.17 29.76 -23.02
CA ASP A 143 66.38 30.75 -21.96
C ASP A 143 67.57 31.66 -22.32
N LEU A 144 67.26 32.84 -22.88
CA LEU A 144 68.22 33.91 -23.12
C LEU A 144 67.80 35.17 -22.35
N SER A 145 68.78 35.84 -21.75
CA SER A 145 68.59 37.16 -21.17
C SER A 145 68.35 38.22 -22.25
N LYS A 146 67.68 39.32 -21.89
CA LYS A 146 67.49 40.49 -22.78
C LYS A 146 68.81 41.01 -23.38
N GLY A 147 69.93 40.86 -22.66
CA GLY A 147 71.25 41.23 -23.14
C GLY A 147 71.78 40.30 -24.24
N GLU A 148 71.55 39.00 -24.10
CA GLU A 148 71.91 37.98 -25.09
C GLU A 148 71.03 38.06 -26.33
N MET A 149 69.72 38.27 -26.16
CA MET A 149 68.80 38.50 -27.28
C MET A 149 69.21 39.73 -28.10
N LYS A 150 69.64 40.83 -27.46
CA LYS A 150 70.18 42.00 -28.17
C LYS A 150 71.47 41.69 -28.94
N LYS A 151 72.32 40.80 -28.43
CA LYS A 151 73.53 40.37 -29.15
C LYS A 151 73.16 39.50 -30.35
N LEU A 152 72.21 38.59 -30.18
CA LEU A 152 71.70 37.73 -31.25
C LEU A 152 71.05 38.56 -32.36
N ASN A 153 70.23 39.55 -32.00
CA ASN A 153 69.63 40.48 -32.96
C ASN A 153 70.68 41.29 -33.74
N LYS A 154 71.75 41.75 -33.07
CA LYS A 154 72.88 42.38 -33.76
C LYS A 154 73.65 41.42 -34.67
N GLY A 155 73.67 40.12 -34.35
CA GLY A 155 74.23 39.08 -35.20
C GLY A 155 73.41 38.88 -36.46
N ILE A 156 72.08 38.83 -36.31
CA ILE A 156 71.12 38.74 -37.42
C ILE A 156 71.31 39.90 -38.40
N CYS A 157 71.32 41.15 -37.93
CA CYS A 157 71.53 42.31 -38.82
C CYS A 157 72.86 42.23 -39.59
N LYS A 158 73.93 41.72 -38.98
CA LYS A 158 75.21 41.54 -39.66
C LYS A 158 75.16 40.47 -40.74
N LEU A 159 74.47 39.35 -40.47
CA LEU A 159 74.28 38.28 -41.45
C LEU A 159 73.41 38.76 -42.62
N GLU A 160 72.40 39.59 -42.36
CA GLU A 160 71.58 40.23 -43.39
C GLU A 160 72.40 41.20 -44.25
N ASP A 161 73.25 42.04 -43.64
CA ASP A 161 74.16 42.93 -44.36
C ASP A 161 75.15 42.12 -45.22
N GLU A 162 75.73 41.05 -44.68
CA GLU A 162 76.67 40.17 -45.39
C GLU A 162 76.00 39.43 -46.56
N LEU A 163 74.73 39.04 -46.41
CA LEU A 163 73.92 38.48 -47.48
C LEU A 163 73.66 39.48 -48.62
N GLN A 164 73.48 40.77 -48.31
CA GLN A 164 73.30 41.81 -49.32
C GLN A 164 74.59 42.16 -50.06
N GLU A 165 75.75 42.05 -49.41
CA GLU A 165 77.06 42.33 -50.00
C GLU A 165 77.66 41.14 -50.77
N THR A 166 77.12 39.93 -50.59
CA THR A 166 77.64 38.71 -51.24
C THR A 166 77.20 38.59 -52.70
N SER A 167 78.16 38.38 -53.61
CA SER A 167 77.89 38.26 -55.06
C SER A 167 77.04 37.02 -55.38
N PRO A 168 76.08 37.10 -56.32
CA PRO A 168 75.26 35.96 -56.77
C PRO A 168 76.05 34.75 -57.30
N GLU A 169 77.32 34.95 -57.65
CA GLU A 169 78.23 33.90 -58.14
C GLU A 169 78.73 32.98 -57.00
N GLU A 170 78.55 33.36 -55.73
CA GLU A 170 78.96 32.61 -54.53
C GLU A 170 77.80 31.79 -53.94
N ALA A 171 77.09 31.02 -54.76
CA ALA A 171 75.86 30.31 -54.39
C ALA A 171 75.97 29.42 -53.13
N ILE A 172 77.11 28.77 -52.89
CA ILE A 172 77.35 27.94 -51.69
C ILE A 172 77.39 28.82 -50.43
N LYS A 173 78.12 29.93 -50.47
CA LYS A 173 78.24 30.87 -49.34
C LYS A 173 76.90 31.54 -49.00
N ILE A 174 76.12 31.88 -50.02
CA ILE A 174 74.76 32.41 -49.85
C ILE A 174 73.88 31.38 -49.14
N THR A 175 73.99 30.11 -49.48
CA THR A 175 73.20 29.03 -48.85
C THR A 175 73.59 28.84 -47.38
N ASP A 176 74.88 28.85 -47.07
CA ASP A 176 75.38 28.72 -45.69
C ASP A 176 74.95 29.91 -44.82
N LEU A 177 75.05 31.13 -45.34
CA LEU A 177 74.60 32.35 -44.63
C LEU A 177 73.08 32.35 -44.40
N HIS A 178 72.27 31.88 -45.35
CA HIS A 178 70.83 31.72 -45.15
C HIS A 178 70.52 30.68 -44.06
N ASN A 179 71.26 29.58 -43.99
CA ASN A 179 71.07 28.57 -42.95
C ASN A 179 71.42 29.14 -41.56
N GLU A 180 72.56 29.84 -41.44
CA GLU A 180 72.98 30.47 -40.18
C GLU A 180 71.99 31.56 -39.73
N LEU A 181 71.50 32.38 -40.68
CA LEU A 181 70.46 33.36 -40.44
C LEU A 181 69.17 32.70 -39.92
N ASN A 182 68.71 31.63 -40.56
CA ASN A 182 67.51 30.90 -40.14
C ASN A 182 67.66 30.31 -38.73
N GLU A 183 68.82 29.73 -38.40
CA GLU A 183 69.11 29.22 -37.05
C GLU A 183 69.10 30.33 -35.99
N CYS A 184 69.63 31.51 -36.34
CA CYS A 184 69.62 32.68 -35.45
C CYS A 184 68.20 33.23 -35.26
N LEU A 185 67.41 33.34 -36.32
CA LEU A 185 66.00 33.75 -36.28
C LEU A 185 65.17 32.78 -35.45
N GLU A 186 65.33 31.48 -35.66
CA GLU A 186 64.63 30.44 -34.88
C GLU A 186 65.01 30.53 -33.40
N SER A 187 66.30 30.65 -33.08
CA SER A 187 66.79 30.81 -31.70
C SER A 187 66.22 32.06 -31.03
N LEU A 188 66.13 33.16 -31.78
CA LEU A 188 65.60 34.42 -31.29
C LEU A 188 64.09 34.32 -31.02
N VAL A 189 63.32 33.70 -31.93
CA VAL A 189 61.90 33.39 -31.73
C VAL A 189 61.69 32.56 -30.47
N LYS A 190 62.45 31.46 -30.30
CA LYS A 190 62.38 30.60 -29.10
C LYS A 190 62.64 31.37 -27.81
N ALA A 191 63.56 32.34 -27.84
CA ALA A 191 63.85 33.20 -26.70
C ALA A 191 62.75 34.24 -26.41
N TYR A 192 62.12 34.83 -27.43
CA TYR A 192 60.97 35.71 -27.25
C TYR A 192 59.75 34.96 -26.69
N ILE A 193 59.49 33.75 -27.17
CA ILE A 193 58.44 32.86 -26.63
C ILE A 193 58.71 32.54 -25.15
N HIS A 194 59.95 32.18 -24.78
CA HIS A 194 60.34 31.94 -23.37
C HIS A 194 60.10 33.17 -22.47
N ASN A 195 60.37 34.38 -23.00
CA ASN A 195 60.20 35.64 -22.28
C ASN A 195 58.78 36.22 -22.32
N GLN A 196 57.78 35.45 -22.77
CA GLN A 196 56.36 35.87 -22.84
C GLN A 196 56.13 37.07 -23.77
N ASP A 197 56.87 37.15 -24.87
CA ASP A 197 56.83 38.27 -25.82
C ASP A 197 56.48 37.76 -27.22
N PHE A 198 55.22 37.33 -27.38
CA PHE A 198 54.73 36.73 -28.61
C PHE A 198 54.72 37.71 -29.79
N ASP A 199 54.47 39.00 -29.57
CA ASP A 199 54.41 40.00 -30.63
C ASP A 199 55.76 40.16 -31.33
N ASN A 200 56.85 40.23 -30.57
CA ASN A 200 58.21 40.27 -31.13
C ASN A 200 58.61 38.93 -31.75
N ALA A 201 58.15 37.79 -31.21
CA ALA A 201 58.35 36.51 -31.89
C ALA A 201 57.64 36.50 -33.26
N LEU A 202 56.42 37.03 -33.33
CA LEU A 202 55.61 37.08 -34.55
C LEU A 202 56.18 38.02 -35.60
N SER A 203 56.74 39.18 -35.22
CA SER A 203 57.39 40.08 -36.19
C SER A 203 58.55 39.39 -36.90
N ILE A 204 59.36 38.63 -36.14
CA ILE A 204 60.52 37.89 -36.67
C ILE A 204 60.07 36.73 -37.55
N ILE A 205 59.04 35.99 -37.15
CA ILE A 205 58.48 34.90 -37.97
C ILE A 205 58.04 35.45 -39.33
N ARG A 206 57.41 36.62 -39.40
CA ARG A 206 56.95 37.24 -40.65
C ARG A 206 58.08 37.70 -41.57
N GLU A 207 59.27 37.94 -41.04
CA GLU A 207 60.45 38.35 -41.80
C GLU A 207 61.19 37.14 -42.42
N HIS A 208 60.74 35.92 -42.11
CA HIS A 208 61.38 34.70 -42.61
C HIS A 208 61.16 34.52 -44.12
N SER A 209 62.24 34.37 -44.86
CA SER A 209 62.26 34.32 -46.34
C SER A 209 61.68 33.04 -46.96
N ASN A 210 61.47 31.98 -46.18
CA ASN A 210 60.92 30.70 -46.64
C ASN A 210 59.54 30.44 -46.01
N GLU A 211 58.51 30.39 -46.85
CA GLU A 211 57.11 30.25 -46.43
C GLU A 211 56.83 28.95 -45.65
N GLN A 212 57.46 27.84 -46.03
CA GLN A 212 57.27 26.56 -45.33
C GLN A 212 57.90 26.60 -43.93
N ASN A 213 59.13 27.10 -43.82
CA ASN A 213 59.82 27.23 -42.53
C ASN A 213 59.12 28.24 -41.63
N MET A 214 58.61 29.33 -42.20
CA MET A 214 57.79 30.32 -41.50
C MET A 214 56.55 29.67 -40.89
N GLN A 215 55.80 28.89 -41.67
CA GLN A 215 54.60 28.21 -41.18
C GLN A 215 54.92 27.18 -40.09
N ASP A 216 55.98 26.38 -40.26
CA ASP A 216 56.39 25.39 -39.27
C ASP A 216 56.88 26.05 -37.96
N LEU A 217 57.63 27.15 -38.06
CA LEU A 217 58.07 27.93 -36.91
C LEU A 217 56.88 28.60 -36.20
N LEU A 218 55.92 29.14 -36.95
CA LEU A 218 54.68 29.69 -36.41
C LEU A 218 53.84 28.64 -35.66
N ARG A 219 53.62 27.47 -36.28
CA ARG A 219 52.90 26.34 -35.64
C ARG A 219 53.56 25.94 -34.33
N ASN A 220 54.89 25.79 -34.32
CA ASN A 220 55.63 25.40 -33.12
C ASN A 220 55.66 26.50 -32.05
N ALA A 221 55.77 27.77 -32.45
CA ALA A 221 55.69 28.91 -31.54
C ALA A 221 54.32 28.97 -30.85
N ILE A 222 53.23 28.83 -31.62
CA ILE A 222 51.86 28.77 -31.08
C ILE A 222 51.72 27.59 -30.10
N ARG A 223 52.15 26.38 -30.49
CA ARG A 223 52.09 25.18 -29.62
C ARG A 223 52.87 25.36 -28.32
N ALA A 224 54.06 25.94 -28.36
CA ALA A 224 54.85 26.21 -27.16
C ALA A 224 54.15 27.24 -26.25
N TYR A 225 53.63 28.32 -26.84
CA TYR A 225 53.08 29.43 -26.10
C TYR A 225 51.73 29.09 -25.44
N PHE A 226 50.97 28.10 -25.94
CA PHE A 226 49.80 27.55 -25.25
C PHE A 226 50.11 27.05 -23.82
N PHE A 227 51.36 26.64 -23.55
CA PHE A 227 51.78 26.23 -22.20
C PHE A 227 52.13 27.42 -21.29
N ILE A 228 52.38 28.60 -21.86
CA ILE A 228 52.78 29.82 -21.17
C ILE A 228 51.56 30.70 -20.93
N ASP A 229 50.86 31.10 -21.99
CA ASP A 229 49.69 31.97 -21.97
C ASP A 229 48.61 31.42 -22.90
N PHE A 230 47.66 30.71 -22.28
CA PHE A 230 46.59 30.01 -22.98
C PHE A 230 45.62 30.98 -23.68
N GLU A 231 45.16 32.02 -22.98
CA GLU A 231 44.10 32.91 -23.47
C GLU A 231 44.54 33.66 -24.73
N SER A 232 45.76 34.18 -24.73
CA SER A 232 46.33 34.84 -25.91
C SER A 232 46.41 33.91 -27.11
N MET A 233 46.76 32.64 -26.91
CA MET A 233 46.97 31.69 -28.02
C MET A 233 45.69 31.10 -28.59
N VAL A 234 44.63 31.04 -27.79
CA VAL A 234 43.30 30.69 -28.29
C VAL A 234 42.86 31.63 -29.43
N ASN A 235 43.28 32.90 -29.39
CA ASN A 235 43.03 33.90 -30.43
C ASN A 235 44.12 33.90 -31.50
N ALA A 236 45.40 33.73 -31.13
CA ALA A 236 46.51 33.73 -32.08
C ALA A 236 46.44 32.59 -33.12
N ILE A 237 45.68 31.53 -32.86
CA ILE A 237 45.46 30.46 -33.83
C ILE A 237 44.70 30.92 -35.09
N ASP A 238 44.03 32.07 -35.02
CA ASP A 238 43.38 32.70 -36.17
C ASP A 238 44.38 33.36 -37.14
N LEU A 239 45.67 33.43 -36.77
CA LEU A 239 46.76 33.84 -37.66
C LEU A 239 47.09 32.79 -38.74
N ILE A 240 46.53 31.57 -38.63
CA ILE A 240 46.64 30.53 -39.65
C ILE A 240 45.44 30.66 -40.61
N ASP A 241 45.72 31.12 -41.83
CA ASP A 241 44.69 31.39 -42.84
C ASP A 241 44.04 30.10 -43.38
N ASP A 242 44.82 29.03 -43.58
CA ASP A 242 44.30 27.76 -44.10
C ASP A 242 43.49 27.01 -43.04
N VAL A 243 42.21 26.75 -43.35
CA VAL A 243 41.26 26.13 -42.42
C VAL A 243 41.67 24.69 -42.07
N SER A 244 42.23 23.93 -43.02
CA SER A 244 42.64 22.55 -42.80
C SER A 244 43.85 22.48 -41.88
N ASP A 245 44.84 23.34 -42.11
CA ASP A 245 46.04 23.47 -41.29
C ASP A 245 45.71 23.97 -39.88
N LYS A 246 44.85 24.99 -39.76
CA LYS A 246 44.34 25.47 -38.48
C LYS A 246 43.66 24.36 -37.68
N THR A 247 42.80 23.57 -38.32
CA THR A 247 42.12 22.43 -37.69
C THR A 247 43.13 21.37 -37.24
N THR A 248 44.15 21.09 -38.06
CA THR A 248 45.22 20.14 -37.75
C THR A 248 46.06 20.60 -36.56
N LEU A 249 46.41 21.89 -36.52
CA LEU A 249 47.13 22.52 -35.42
C LEU A 249 46.31 22.45 -34.13
N MET A 250 45.02 22.79 -34.17
CA MET A 250 44.10 22.68 -33.03
C MET A 250 44.02 21.25 -32.49
N LYS A 251 43.86 20.25 -33.36
CA LYS A 251 43.88 18.84 -32.96
C LYS A 251 45.19 18.52 -32.22
N THR A 252 46.31 18.93 -32.79
CA THR A 252 47.64 18.72 -32.20
C THR A 252 47.79 19.39 -30.83
N VAL A 253 47.33 20.64 -30.69
CA VAL A 253 47.33 21.38 -29.42
C VAL A 253 46.49 20.67 -28.35
N VAL A 254 45.30 20.16 -28.69
CA VAL A 254 44.49 19.35 -27.76
C VAL A 254 45.26 18.13 -27.27
N LEU A 255 45.96 17.44 -28.16
CA LEU A 255 46.76 16.26 -27.82
C LEU A 255 47.95 16.61 -26.90
N ASP A 256 48.59 17.76 -27.13
CA ASP A 256 49.70 18.24 -26.30
C ASP A 256 49.21 18.65 -24.90
N LEU A 257 48.04 19.29 -24.81
CA LEU A 257 47.47 19.80 -23.56
C LEU A 257 46.79 18.72 -22.71
N MET A 258 46.14 17.71 -23.31
CA MET A 258 45.24 16.79 -22.58
C MET A 258 45.89 16.04 -21.40
N LYS A 259 47.22 15.87 -21.40
CA LYS A 259 47.96 15.21 -20.32
C LYS A 259 48.42 16.18 -19.23
N LYS A 260 48.79 17.40 -19.60
CA LYS A 260 49.43 18.38 -18.70
C LYS A 260 48.45 19.45 -18.20
N LYS A 261 47.51 19.88 -19.05
CA LYS A 261 46.49 20.90 -18.79
C LYS A 261 45.14 20.46 -19.39
N PRO A 262 44.44 19.49 -18.78
CA PRO A 262 43.20 18.91 -19.32
C PRO A 262 42.07 19.95 -19.47
N SER A 263 41.97 20.93 -18.56
CA SER A 263 40.98 22.01 -18.65
C SER A 263 41.19 22.89 -19.89
N ASP A 264 42.44 23.22 -20.20
CA ASP A 264 42.81 24.02 -21.37
C ASP A 264 42.57 23.22 -22.66
N ALA A 265 42.88 21.91 -22.63
CA ALA A 265 42.59 21.01 -23.74
C ALA A 265 41.10 20.97 -24.09
N LEU A 266 40.22 20.93 -23.09
CA LEU A 266 38.77 20.98 -23.30
C LEU A 266 38.34 22.27 -23.99
N GLN A 267 38.86 23.42 -23.57
CA GLN A 267 38.52 24.72 -24.17
C GLN A 267 38.89 24.80 -25.66
N VAL A 268 40.06 24.27 -26.04
CA VAL A 268 40.45 24.17 -27.47
C VAL A 268 39.57 23.16 -28.20
N LEU A 269 39.28 22.01 -27.56
CA LEU A 269 38.45 20.96 -28.14
C LEU A 269 37.02 21.43 -28.45
N GLU A 270 36.48 22.38 -27.69
CA GLU A 270 35.18 23.00 -27.99
C GLU A 270 35.12 23.69 -29.35
N LYS A 271 36.25 24.22 -29.84
CA LYS A 271 36.34 24.80 -31.18
C LYS A 271 36.36 23.74 -32.29
N LEU A 272 36.52 22.46 -31.93
CA LEU A 272 36.56 21.31 -32.84
C LEU A 272 35.32 20.42 -32.71
N ARG A 273 34.18 20.97 -32.28
CA ARG A 273 32.95 20.20 -32.03
C ARG A 273 32.40 19.51 -33.28
N ASP A 274 32.62 20.11 -34.46
CA ASP A 274 32.16 19.57 -35.74
C ASP A 274 32.95 18.29 -36.15
N GLU A 275 34.15 18.11 -35.61
CA GLU A 275 34.99 16.91 -35.78
C GLU A 275 34.58 15.81 -34.79
N ARG A 276 33.32 15.35 -34.89
CA ARG A 276 32.65 14.54 -33.86
C ARG A 276 33.44 13.34 -33.35
N ASP A 277 34.05 12.53 -34.23
CA ASP A 277 34.82 11.34 -33.80
C ASP A 277 36.06 11.74 -32.98
N PHE A 278 36.81 12.75 -33.44
CA PHE A 278 37.94 13.29 -32.69
C PHE A 278 37.50 13.91 -31.36
N TYR A 279 36.38 14.66 -31.36
CA TYR A 279 35.82 15.29 -30.18
C TYR A 279 35.46 14.27 -29.09
N VAL A 280 34.69 13.24 -29.45
CA VAL A 280 34.26 12.19 -28.50
C VAL A 280 35.46 11.40 -27.96
N ARG A 281 36.38 10.96 -28.84
CA ARG A 281 37.58 10.22 -28.43
C ARG A 281 38.47 11.05 -27.50
N SER A 282 38.69 12.32 -27.84
CA SER A 282 39.51 13.24 -27.03
C SER A 282 38.89 13.48 -25.66
N ILE A 283 37.56 13.61 -25.56
CA ILE A 283 36.87 13.71 -24.26
C ILE A 283 37.13 12.47 -23.40
N PHE A 284 36.95 11.26 -23.94
CA PHE A 284 37.21 10.04 -23.17
C PHE A 284 38.67 9.93 -22.73
N GLN A 285 39.61 10.36 -23.57
CA GLN A 285 41.03 10.38 -23.23
C GLN A 285 41.34 11.40 -22.11
N ILE A 286 40.71 12.58 -22.14
CA ILE A 286 40.82 13.60 -21.08
C ILE A 286 40.24 13.04 -19.77
N ILE A 287 39.06 12.42 -19.81
CA ILE A 287 38.43 11.78 -18.64
C ILE A 287 39.32 10.67 -18.08
N GLN A 288 39.90 9.83 -18.94
CA GLN A 288 40.82 8.77 -18.53
C GLN A 288 42.06 9.35 -17.83
N ASN A 289 42.62 10.44 -18.35
CA ASN A 289 43.75 11.12 -17.71
C ASN A 289 43.37 11.70 -16.35
N LEU A 290 42.22 12.40 -16.25
CA LEU A 290 41.69 12.94 -15.00
C LEU A 290 41.43 11.85 -13.96
N PHE A 291 40.92 10.70 -14.39
CA PHE A 291 40.71 9.53 -13.54
C PHE A 291 42.04 8.99 -13.02
N ASN A 292 43.03 8.80 -13.90
CA ASN A 292 44.36 8.29 -13.56
C ASN A 292 45.17 9.24 -12.67
N THR A 293 44.88 10.55 -12.68
CA THR A 293 45.54 11.57 -11.84
C THR A 293 44.78 11.89 -10.55
N ASN A 294 43.75 11.10 -10.18
CA ASN A 294 42.88 11.34 -9.02
C ASN A 294 42.13 12.69 -9.04
N GLN A 295 41.79 13.18 -10.22
CA GLN A 295 41.02 14.41 -10.45
C GLN A 295 39.63 14.10 -11.01
N SER A 296 39.05 12.95 -10.64
CA SER A 296 37.80 12.42 -11.20
C SER A 296 36.59 13.35 -11.02
N GLU A 297 36.56 14.20 -9.98
CA GLU A 297 35.50 15.19 -9.77
C GLU A 297 35.34 16.14 -10.97
N GLN A 298 36.43 16.45 -11.68
CA GLN A 298 36.40 17.30 -12.87
C GLN A 298 35.79 16.58 -14.09
N ALA A 299 35.71 15.25 -14.08
CA ALA A 299 35.17 14.47 -15.18
C ALA A 299 33.63 14.50 -15.24
N GLU A 300 32.94 14.78 -14.12
CA GLU A 300 31.48 14.75 -14.04
C GLU A 300 30.80 15.73 -15.01
N PRO A 301 31.11 17.04 -15.02
CA PRO A 301 30.49 17.97 -15.97
C PRO A 301 30.80 17.62 -17.43
N ILE A 302 31.96 17.01 -17.70
CA ILE A 302 32.38 16.59 -19.04
C ILE A 302 31.54 15.40 -19.52
N LEU A 303 31.39 14.38 -18.66
CA LEU A 303 30.55 13.21 -18.94
C LEU A 303 29.09 13.61 -19.12
N MET A 304 28.56 14.51 -18.30
CA MET A 304 27.19 15.01 -18.46
C MET A 304 27.01 15.76 -19.78
N LYS A 305 27.99 16.57 -20.19
CA LYS A 305 27.96 17.22 -21.50
C LYS A 305 27.94 16.20 -22.63
N LEU A 306 28.78 15.17 -22.55
CA LEU A 306 28.82 14.09 -23.54
C LEU A 306 27.51 13.29 -23.58
N PHE A 307 26.88 13.05 -22.43
CA PHE A 307 25.56 12.44 -22.34
C PHE A 307 24.50 13.27 -23.09
N TYR A 308 24.45 14.59 -22.84
CA TYR A 308 23.51 15.47 -23.53
C TYR A 308 23.77 15.55 -25.04
N LEU A 309 25.04 15.52 -25.46
CA LEU A 309 25.41 15.43 -26.87
C LEU A 309 24.91 14.13 -27.51
N ALA A 310 25.07 12.99 -26.83
CA ALA A 310 24.60 11.70 -27.32
C ALA A 310 23.06 11.62 -27.38
N LYS A 311 22.37 12.23 -26.41
CA LYS A 311 20.91 12.28 -26.29
C LYS A 311 20.25 13.20 -27.32
N ASN A 312 20.81 14.41 -27.53
CA ASN A 312 20.18 15.48 -28.30
C ASN A 312 20.83 15.71 -29.69
N GLY A 313 21.90 14.99 -30.03
CA GLY A 313 22.58 15.15 -31.33
C GLY A 313 21.72 14.71 -32.52
N GLU A 314 22.09 15.21 -33.71
CA GLU A 314 21.39 14.95 -34.99
C GLU A 314 21.25 13.45 -35.30
N THR A 315 22.25 12.66 -34.91
CA THR A 315 22.16 11.20 -34.86
C THR A 315 22.27 10.78 -33.39
N LYS A 316 21.11 10.53 -32.76
CA LYS A 316 21.04 9.95 -31.41
C LYS A 316 21.97 8.75 -31.33
N ASP A 317 23.04 8.86 -30.55
CA ASP A 317 24.05 7.80 -30.42
C ASP A 317 23.82 7.04 -29.13
N TYR A 318 22.97 6.03 -29.24
CA TYR A 318 22.57 5.20 -28.12
C TYR A 318 23.76 4.48 -27.45
N ASN A 319 24.74 4.02 -28.25
CA ASN A 319 25.89 3.31 -27.72
C ASN A 319 26.81 4.24 -26.94
N LEU A 320 27.05 5.44 -27.46
CA LEU A 320 27.79 6.47 -26.72
C LEU A 320 27.08 6.83 -25.41
N MET A 321 25.76 7.05 -25.45
CA MET A 321 24.98 7.36 -24.25
C MET A 321 25.10 6.25 -23.20
N LYS A 322 25.02 4.98 -23.61
CA LYS A 322 25.18 3.82 -22.73
C LYS A 322 26.56 3.77 -22.10
N ASP A 323 27.61 3.96 -22.89
CA ASP A 323 29.00 3.95 -22.42
C ASP A 323 29.23 5.09 -21.41
N VAL A 324 28.69 6.28 -21.67
CA VAL A 324 28.78 7.43 -20.76
C VAL A 324 28.10 7.14 -19.42
N VAL A 325 26.87 6.60 -19.42
CA VAL A 325 26.15 6.28 -18.18
C VAL A 325 26.88 5.20 -17.40
N TYR A 326 27.44 4.19 -18.08
CA TYR A 326 28.29 3.20 -17.43
C TYR A 326 29.56 3.84 -16.83
N SER A 327 30.24 4.74 -17.56
CA SER A 327 31.40 5.46 -17.02
C SER A 327 31.04 6.30 -15.78
N ILE A 328 29.87 6.92 -15.75
CA ILE A 328 29.37 7.63 -14.56
C ILE A 328 29.19 6.66 -13.39
N ALA A 329 28.63 5.47 -13.66
CA ALA A 329 28.40 4.44 -12.65
C ALA A 329 29.72 3.96 -12.00
N GLU A 330 30.75 3.72 -12.82
CA GLU A 330 32.03 3.17 -12.35
C GLU A 330 32.97 4.25 -11.77
N ILE A 331 33.01 5.46 -12.35
CA ILE A 331 33.88 6.56 -11.88
C ILE A 331 33.32 7.21 -10.61
N PHE A 332 32.00 7.31 -10.47
CA PHE A 332 31.37 7.99 -9.34
C PHE A 332 30.53 7.04 -8.48
N SER A 333 29.36 6.62 -8.98
CA SER A 333 28.52 5.61 -8.31
C SER A 333 27.35 5.15 -9.19
N PRO A 334 26.87 3.91 -9.01
CA PRO A 334 25.65 3.44 -9.65
C PRO A 334 24.42 4.33 -9.37
N GLU A 335 24.33 4.93 -8.18
CA GLU A 335 23.25 5.85 -7.81
C GLU A 335 23.25 7.15 -8.63
N LYS A 336 24.43 7.69 -8.97
CA LYS A 336 24.52 8.82 -9.89
C LYS A 336 24.06 8.41 -11.30
N ALA A 337 24.50 7.25 -11.78
CA ALA A 337 24.07 6.74 -13.08
C ALA A 337 22.54 6.50 -13.15
N ASP A 338 21.95 5.94 -12.09
CA ASP A 338 20.50 5.78 -11.97
C ASP A 338 19.76 7.12 -12.06
N ARG A 339 20.23 8.16 -11.35
CA ARG A 339 19.68 9.51 -11.46
C ARG A 339 19.75 10.07 -12.89
N VAL A 340 20.85 9.81 -13.61
CA VAL A 340 20.97 10.21 -15.02
C VAL A 340 19.95 9.46 -15.88
N ILE A 341 19.76 8.16 -15.67
CA ILE A 341 18.73 7.38 -16.39
C ILE A 341 17.32 7.90 -16.08
N LEU A 342 17.01 8.19 -14.81
CA LEU A 342 15.72 8.72 -14.38
C LEU A 342 15.43 10.13 -14.93
N SER A 343 16.47 10.92 -15.23
CA SER A 343 16.35 12.25 -15.86
C SER A 343 15.96 12.21 -17.35
N ILE A 344 15.88 11.02 -17.95
CA ILE A 344 15.46 10.85 -19.35
C ILE A 344 13.94 10.95 -19.45
N GLU A 345 13.46 12.00 -20.14
CA GLU A 345 12.04 12.24 -20.41
C GLU A 345 11.42 11.18 -21.34
N ASP A 346 12.16 10.72 -22.35
CA ASP A 346 11.73 9.68 -23.26
C ASP A 346 11.66 8.32 -22.53
N GLN A 347 10.43 7.88 -22.24
CA GLN A 347 10.17 6.66 -21.48
C GLN A 347 10.75 5.41 -22.17
N GLN A 348 10.67 5.31 -23.50
CA GLN A 348 11.19 4.14 -24.23
C GLN A 348 12.71 4.08 -24.16
N LEU A 349 13.37 5.23 -24.33
CA LEU A 349 14.82 5.33 -24.22
C LEU A 349 15.29 5.00 -22.80
N LYS A 350 14.61 5.53 -21.78
CA LYS A 350 14.88 5.28 -20.36
C LYS A 350 14.78 3.80 -20.03
N GLU A 351 13.68 3.15 -20.41
CA GLU A 351 13.46 1.72 -20.16
C GLU A 351 14.49 0.85 -20.87
N LYS A 352 14.82 1.18 -22.12
CA LYS A 352 15.85 0.47 -22.90
C LYS A 352 17.22 0.59 -22.23
N LEU A 353 17.60 1.79 -21.81
CA LEU A 353 18.88 2.04 -21.17
C LEU A 353 19.00 1.37 -19.80
N ALA A 354 17.95 1.47 -18.97
CA ALA A 354 17.88 0.80 -17.67
C ALA A 354 17.96 -0.73 -17.82
N LYS A 355 17.34 -1.30 -18.86
CA LYS A 355 17.40 -2.73 -19.17
C LYS A 355 18.79 -3.16 -19.61
N ASP A 356 19.41 -2.43 -20.54
CA ASP A 356 20.73 -2.78 -21.08
C ASP A 356 21.86 -2.64 -20.03
N LEU A 357 21.67 -1.76 -19.05
CA LEU A 357 22.58 -1.55 -17.92
C LEU A 357 22.11 -2.25 -16.64
N PHE A 358 21.14 -3.17 -16.74
CA PHE A 358 20.51 -3.77 -15.56
C PHE A 358 21.54 -4.43 -14.66
N ASP A 359 22.35 -5.32 -15.23
CA ASP A 359 23.34 -6.10 -14.48
C ASP A 359 24.49 -5.24 -13.93
N ASP A 360 24.70 -4.06 -14.49
CA ASP A 360 25.76 -3.13 -14.13
C ASP A 360 25.35 -2.20 -12.97
N ILE A 361 24.11 -1.69 -13.01
CA ILE A 361 23.62 -0.66 -12.08
C ILE A 361 22.68 -1.25 -11.02
N TYR A 362 21.94 -2.31 -11.34
CA TYR A 362 20.89 -2.85 -10.49
C TYR A 362 21.12 -4.31 -10.11
N HIS A 363 20.41 -4.75 -9.08
CA HIS A 363 20.30 -6.15 -8.69
C HIS A 363 18.92 -6.40 -8.06
N MET A 364 18.48 -7.65 -8.09
CA MET A 364 17.24 -8.06 -7.43
C MET A 364 17.57 -8.54 -6.02
N VAL A 365 16.84 -8.03 -5.02
CA VAL A 365 16.90 -8.53 -3.64
C VAL A 365 15.53 -9.01 -3.18
N ASP A 366 15.56 -10.02 -2.34
CA ASP A 366 14.39 -10.51 -1.63
C ASP A 366 14.15 -9.61 -0.40
N GLU A 367 13.05 -8.86 -0.41
CA GLU A 367 12.58 -8.08 0.74
C GLU A 367 11.47 -8.82 1.47
N LEU A 368 11.62 -8.98 2.77
CA LEU A 368 10.56 -9.48 3.64
C LEU A 368 9.58 -8.35 3.93
N ARG A 369 8.31 -8.57 3.61
CA ARG A 369 7.21 -7.63 3.85
C ARG A 369 6.11 -8.32 4.65
N GLU A 370 5.31 -7.52 5.32
CA GLU A 370 4.16 -7.99 6.09
C GLU A 370 2.87 -7.40 5.54
N ARG A 371 1.80 -8.18 5.55
CA ARG A 371 0.44 -7.70 5.30
C ARG A 371 -0.52 -8.28 6.33
N ILE A 372 -1.59 -7.55 6.59
CA ILE A 372 -2.68 -8.00 7.47
C ILE A 372 -3.80 -8.53 6.57
N GLU A 373 -4.20 -9.78 6.79
CA GLU A 373 -5.38 -10.38 6.16
C GLU A 373 -6.47 -10.64 7.20
N PRO A 374 -7.66 -10.02 7.06
CA PRO A 374 -8.80 -10.34 7.93
C PRO A 374 -9.36 -11.73 7.58
N GLN A 375 -9.53 -12.56 8.59
CA GLN A 375 -10.14 -13.88 8.49
C GLN A 375 -11.36 -13.97 9.42
N SER A 376 -12.55 -14.23 8.89
CA SER A 376 -13.74 -14.42 9.71
C SER A 376 -13.61 -15.69 10.56
N ILE A 377 -13.79 -15.56 11.87
CA ILE A 377 -13.69 -16.67 12.84
C ILE A 377 -15.00 -16.98 13.55
N ALA A 378 -15.91 -16.01 13.66
CA ALA A 378 -17.24 -16.21 14.24
C ALA A 378 -18.24 -15.22 13.64
N SER A 379 -19.49 -15.66 13.51
CA SER A 379 -20.62 -14.82 13.13
C SER A 379 -21.84 -15.22 13.95
N TYR A 380 -22.37 -14.28 14.73
CA TYR A 380 -23.56 -14.47 15.54
C TYR A 380 -24.66 -13.55 15.03
N ARG A 381 -25.87 -14.10 14.95
CA ARG A 381 -27.08 -13.33 14.64
C ARG A 381 -28.14 -13.67 15.65
N TYR A 382 -28.49 -12.71 16.50
CA TYR A 382 -29.49 -12.88 17.53
C TYR A 382 -30.80 -12.19 17.16
N ARG A 383 -31.90 -12.87 17.48
CA ARG A 383 -33.26 -12.35 17.41
C ARG A 383 -33.72 -11.97 18.81
N VAL A 384 -34.22 -10.74 18.96
CA VAL A 384 -34.68 -10.20 20.25
C VAL A 384 -36.00 -9.47 20.07
N ASN A 385 -36.87 -9.59 21.07
CA ASN A 385 -38.12 -8.84 21.13
C ASN A 385 -37.90 -7.56 21.94
N ILE A 386 -38.52 -6.47 21.50
CA ILE A 386 -38.30 -5.12 22.02
C ILE A 386 -39.63 -4.49 22.41
N SER A 387 -39.65 -3.93 23.61
CA SER A 387 -40.72 -3.06 24.08
C SER A 387 -40.13 -1.72 24.56
N THR A 388 -40.56 -0.62 23.95
CA THR A 388 -40.27 0.76 24.36
C THR A 388 -41.17 1.22 25.50
N HIS A 389 -42.21 0.45 25.85
CA HIS A 389 -43.07 0.74 26.98
C HIS A 389 -42.27 0.90 28.28
N GLN A 390 -42.62 1.96 29.00
CA GLN A 390 -42.02 2.31 30.28
C GLN A 390 -42.97 1.96 31.42
N GLY A 391 -42.42 1.59 32.57
CA GLY A 391 -43.18 1.27 33.76
C GLY A 391 -42.45 0.28 34.65
N GLU A 392 -42.76 0.28 35.95
CA GLU A 392 -42.19 -0.69 36.89
C GLU A 392 -42.66 -2.11 36.56
N ASN A 393 -43.93 -2.30 36.21
CA ASN A 393 -44.48 -3.61 35.90
C ASN A 393 -43.91 -4.21 34.61
N PHE A 394 -43.65 -3.41 33.57
CA PHE A 394 -42.91 -3.89 32.39
C PHE A 394 -41.47 -4.32 32.74
N ARG A 395 -40.78 -3.55 33.59
CA ARG A 395 -39.43 -3.89 34.04
C ARG A 395 -39.41 -5.20 34.84
N LYS A 396 -40.35 -5.38 35.77
CA LYS A 396 -40.50 -6.62 36.54
C LYS A 396 -40.86 -7.80 35.64
N PHE A 397 -41.77 -7.59 34.68
CA PHE A 397 -42.15 -8.60 33.69
C PHE A 397 -40.94 -9.12 32.91
N ALA A 398 -40.14 -8.22 32.32
CA ALA A 398 -38.93 -8.61 31.59
C ALA A 398 -37.87 -9.27 32.50
N ALA A 399 -37.66 -8.73 33.71
CA ALA A 399 -36.70 -9.27 34.67
C ALA A 399 -37.06 -10.67 35.18
N MET A 400 -38.35 -11.02 35.18
CA MET A 400 -38.81 -12.38 35.49
C MET A 400 -38.59 -13.36 34.33
N GLY A 401 -38.22 -12.89 33.13
CA GLY A 401 -38.11 -13.71 31.92
C GLY A 401 -39.33 -13.64 31.03
N GLY A 402 -40.24 -12.69 31.30
CA GLY A 402 -41.43 -12.49 30.49
C GLY A 402 -41.09 -12.02 29.08
N ASN A 403 -41.85 -12.50 28.10
CA ASN A 403 -41.69 -12.10 26.71
C ASN A 403 -43.03 -12.11 25.95
N VAL A 404 -43.07 -11.41 24.83
CA VAL A 404 -44.26 -11.22 24.00
C VAL A 404 -43.84 -11.32 22.53
N SER A 405 -44.71 -11.86 21.67
CA SER A 405 -44.46 -11.96 20.23
C SER A 405 -44.28 -10.59 19.57
N ASP A 406 -43.53 -10.56 18.47
CA ASP A 406 -43.18 -9.28 17.83
C ASP A 406 -44.39 -8.52 17.27
N ASN A 407 -45.42 -9.22 16.78
CA ASN A 407 -46.61 -8.60 16.23
C ASN A 407 -47.38 -7.84 17.31
N ILE A 408 -47.56 -8.42 18.49
CA ILE A 408 -48.20 -7.74 19.63
C ILE A 408 -47.41 -6.50 20.01
N LEU A 409 -46.08 -6.62 20.11
CA LEU A 409 -45.20 -5.49 20.45
C LEU A 409 -45.25 -4.39 19.38
N ALA A 410 -45.27 -4.77 18.10
CA ALA A 410 -45.40 -3.86 16.97
C ALA A 410 -46.81 -3.29 16.78
N GLY A 411 -47.78 -3.69 17.61
CA GLY A 411 -49.18 -3.26 17.51
C GLY A 411 -49.97 -3.89 16.35
N GLN A 412 -49.48 -5.00 15.81
CA GLN A 412 -50.05 -5.77 14.71
C GLN A 412 -50.95 -6.90 15.29
N PHE A 413 -52.27 -6.71 15.20
CA PHE A 413 -53.31 -7.59 15.79
C PHE A 413 -54.08 -8.40 14.74
N ASP A 414 -53.38 -8.80 13.70
CA ASP A 414 -53.81 -9.63 12.57
C ASP A 414 -53.76 -11.14 12.88
N PHE A 415 -53.94 -11.51 14.15
CA PHE A 415 -53.97 -12.89 14.63
C PHE A 415 -55.28 -13.18 15.38
N ASP A 416 -55.82 -14.38 15.22
CA ASP A 416 -57.06 -14.82 15.90
C ASP A 416 -56.79 -15.63 17.17
N SER A 417 -55.52 -16.01 17.40
CA SER A 417 -55.12 -16.96 18.43
C SER A 417 -53.95 -16.44 19.27
N LEU A 418 -54.09 -16.47 20.58
CA LEU A 418 -53.08 -16.07 21.56
C LEU A 418 -52.65 -17.26 22.40
N VAL A 419 -51.36 -17.58 22.32
CA VAL A 419 -50.70 -18.57 23.16
C VAL A 419 -50.16 -17.90 24.42
N VAL A 420 -50.56 -18.36 25.59
CA VAL A 420 -50.10 -17.81 26.87
C VAL A 420 -49.43 -18.91 27.67
N SER A 421 -48.23 -18.66 28.19
CA SER A 421 -47.52 -19.56 29.10
C SER A 421 -47.23 -18.83 30.41
N LEU A 422 -47.92 -19.19 31.49
CA LEU A 422 -47.88 -18.46 32.77
C LEU A 422 -47.17 -19.21 33.91
N ILE A 423 -46.63 -20.39 33.64
CA ILE A 423 -46.16 -21.31 34.69
C ILE A 423 -44.63 -21.37 34.70
N SER A 424 -44.07 -21.52 35.90
CA SER A 424 -42.63 -21.73 36.07
C SER A 424 -42.22 -23.07 35.51
N GLN A 425 -41.11 -23.06 34.78
CA GLN A 425 -40.43 -24.27 34.36
C GLN A 425 -38.94 -24.11 34.70
N GLU A 426 -38.26 -25.23 34.88
CA GLU A 426 -36.81 -25.26 35.12
C GLU A 426 -36.00 -24.78 33.91
N PHE A 427 -36.66 -24.57 32.76
CA PHE A 427 -36.08 -24.11 31.51
C PHE A 427 -36.92 -22.99 30.89
N SER A 428 -36.32 -22.21 29.98
CA SER A 428 -37.02 -21.15 29.26
C SER A 428 -37.75 -21.71 28.03
N LEU A 429 -39.05 -21.43 27.93
CA LEU A 429 -39.86 -21.74 26.74
C LEU A 429 -39.69 -20.74 25.61
N PHE A 430 -39.03 -19.60 25.85
CA PHE A 430 -38.92 -18.53 24.86
C PHE A 430 -38.33 -19.00 23.53
N PRO A 431 -37.17 -19.70 23.48
CA PRO A 431 -36.61 -20.15 22.20
C PRO A 431 -37.57 -21.07 21.42
N THR A 432 -38.29 -21.95 22.12
CA THR A 432 -39.24 -22.89 21.50
C THR A 432 -40.46 -22.16 20.93
N LEU A 433 -41.05 -21.24 21.69
CA LEU A 433 -42.23 -20.48 21.28
C LEU A 433 -41.90 -19.43 20.22
N ASP A 434 -40.73 -18.78 20.29
CA ASP A 434 -40.29 -17.81 19.27
C ASP A 434 -39.97 -18.50 17.93
N ARG A 435 -39.36 -19.69 17.98
CA ARG A 435 -39.17 -20.54 16.79
C ARG A 435 -40.52 -20.93 16.19
N LEU A 436 -41.44 -21.43 17.00
CA LEU A 436 -42.81 -21.76 16.57
C LEU A 436 -43.48 -20.57 15.90
N TYR A 437 -43.50 -19.42 16.56
CA TYR A 437 -44.06 -18.19 16.02
C TYR A 437 -43.45 -17.82 14.66
N SER A 438 -42.12 -17.93 14.53
CA SER A 438 -41.40 -17.65 13.30
C SER A 438 -41.78 -18.60 12.16
N ASP A 439 -41.83 -19.90 12.44
CA ASP A 439 -42.17 -20.94 11.45
C ASP A 439 -43.61 -20.77 10.95
N ILE A 440 -44.54 -20.43 11.85
CA ILE A 440 -45.96 -20.16 11.51
C ILE A 440 -46.09 -18.93 10.60
N ILE A 441 -45.39 -17.84 10.91
CA ILE A 441 -45.44 -16.62 10.08
C ILE A 441 -44.89 -16.87 8.68
N GLN A 442 -43.81 -17.66 8.56
CA GLN A 442 -43.22 -17.98 7.25
C GLN A 442 -44.16 -18.79 6.36
N GLN A 443 -45.08 -19.56 6.93
CA GLN A 443 -46.09 -20.34 6.20
C GLN A 443 -47.24 -19.46 5.65
N GLY A 444 -47.32 -18.18 6.04
CA GLY A 444 -48.06 -17.14 5.31
C GLY A 444 -49.58 -17.06 5.52
N GLU A 445 -50.24 -18.10 6.03
CA GLU A 445 -51.72 -18.12 6.15
C GLU A 445 -52.27 -17.91 7.56
N LYS A 446 -51.47 -18.23 8.60
CA LYS A 446 -51.90 -18.15 10.00
C LYS A 446 -50.97 -17.24 10.77
N ARG A 447 -51.52 -16.45 11.69
CA ARG A 447 -50.75 -15.59 12.57
C ARG A 447 -51.21 -15.84 13.99
N ILE A 448 -50.25 -15.92 14.91
CA ILE A 448 -50.49 -16.15 16.33
C ILE A 448 -49.86 -15.02 17.12
N GLY A 449 -50.41 -14.70 18.27
CA GLY A 449 -49.71 -13.95 19.31
C GLY A 449 -49.18 -14.93 20.36
N TYR A 450 -48.09 -14.59 21.04
CA TYR A 450 -47.72 -15.31 22.26
C TYR A 450 -47.32 -14.36 23.40
N VAL A 451 -47.54 -14.82 24.63
CA VAL A 451 -47.05 -14.20 25.86
C VAL A 451 -46.48 -15.29 26.77
N ILE A 452 -45.27 -15.06 27.26
CA ILE A 452 -44.58 -15.90 28.22
C ILE A 452 -44.42 -15.09 29.49
N PHE A 453 -44.77 -15.66 30.62
CA PHE A 453 -44.52 -15.10 31.94
C PHE A 453 -44.22 -16.26 32.89
N PRO A 454 -42.93 -16.59 33.10
CA PRO A 454 -42.56 -17.71 33.97
C PRO A 454 -42.73 -17.27 35.44
N SER A 455 -43.91 -17.52 35.99
CA SER A 455 -44.21 -17.27 37.40
C SER A 455 -43.16 -17.93 38.30
N LYS A 456 -42.64 -17.26 39.32
CA LYS A 456 -41.71 -17.85 40.29
C LYS A 456 -42.40 -18.26 41.58
N GLU A 457 -43.50 -17.60 41.91
CA GLU A 457 -44.20 -17.75 43.18
C GLU A 457 -45.65 -18.23 43.02
N SER A 458 -45.90 -19.06 42.01
CA SER A 458 -47.23 -19.62 41.72
C SER A 458 -48.33 -18.55 41.56
N LEU A 459 -47.97 -17.45 40.89
CA LEU A 459 -48.83 -16.31 40.57
C LEU A 459 -49.41 -15.67 41.84
N ASN A 460 -48.52 -15.20 42.71
CA ASN A 460 -48.89 -14.38 43.86
C ASN A 460 -49.57 -13.04 43.43
N GLN A 461 -50.07 -12.24 44.36
CA GLN A 461 -50.77 -10.98 44.02
C GLN A 461 -49.90 -9.97 43.25
N GLU A 462 -48.60 -9.92 43.50
CA GLU A 462 -47.68 -9.02 42.79
C GLU A 462 -47.49 -9.47 41.34
N GLU A 463 -47.17 -10.75 41.11
CA GLU A 463 -47.04 -11.36 39.79
C GLU A 463 -48.31 -11.22 38.95
N LEU A 464 -49.47 -11.44 39.59
CA LEU A 464 -50.77 -11.18 38.96
C LEU A 464 -50.89 -9.71 38.56
N THR A 465 -50.60 -8.76 39.46
CA THR A 465 -50.66 -7.32 39.15
C THR A 465 -49.77 -6.96 37.95
N ILE A 466 -48.52 -7.44 37.94
CA ILE A 466 -47.57 -7.26 36.84
C ILE A 466 -48.17 -7.78 35.53
N LEU A 467 -48.63 -9.04 35.53
CA LEU A 467 -49.18 -9.71 34.35
C LEU A 467 -50.43 -9.00 33.82
N SER A 468 -51.38 -8.64 34.70
CA SER A 468 -52.60 -7.94 34.30
C SER A 468 -52.30 -6.59 33.69
N GLU A 469 -51.40 -5.80 34.27
CA GLU A 469 -51.06 -4.50 33.70
C GLU A 469 -50.40 -4.61 32.32
N VAL A 470 -49.44 -5.53 32.17
CA VAL A 470 -48.79 -5.77 30.88
C VAL A 470 -49.79 -6.26 29.83
N LEU A 471 -50.59 -7.28 30.15
CA LEU A 471 -51.58 -7.83 29.22
C LEU A 471 -52.69 -6.83 28.85
N LYS A 472 -53.18 -6.03 29.81
CA LYS A 472 -54.18 -4.98 29.53
C LYS A 472 -53.59 -3.90 28.62
N LYS A 473 -52.35 -3.50 28.88
CA LYS A 473 -51.67 -2.45 28.10
C LYS A 473 -51.39 -2.90 26.67
N LEU A 474 -50.88 -4.12 26.50
CA LEU A 474 -50.49 -4.64 25.20
C LEU A 474 -51.69 -5.16 24.41
N ILE A 475 -52.55 -5.97 25.02
CA ILE A 475 -53.53 -6.81 24.29
C ILE A 475 -54.97 -6.48 24.66
N ALA A 476 -55.36 -6.57 25.93
CA ALA A 476 -56.78 -6.66 26.30
C ALA A 476 -57.57 -5.35 26.07
N SER A 477 -56.90 -4.20 25.96
CA SER A 477 -57.52 -2.92 25.61
C SER A 477 -57.75 -2.73 24.11
N LYS A 478 -57.35 -3.69 23.27
CA LYS A 478 -57.47 -3.61 21.81
C LYS A 478 -58.80 -4.19 21.33
N THR A 479 -59.40 -3.55 20.32
CA THR A 479 -60.72 -3.93 19.76
C THR A 479 -60.80 -5.39 19.29
N HIS A 480 -59.71 -5.92 18.76
CA HIS A 480 -59.61 -7.29 18.22
C HIS A 480 -59.49 -8.38 19.31
N ALA A 481 -59.21 -8.00 20.56
CA ALA A 481 -59.07 -8.94 21.67
C ALA A 481 -60.37 -9.71 21.98
N THR A 482 -61.52 -9.17 21.57
CA THR A 482 -62.84 -9.75 21.85
C THR A 482 -63.14 -11.03 21.06
N GLN A 483 -62.46 -11.29 19.94
CA GLN A 483 -62.72 -12.47 19.09
C GLN A 483 -61.60 -13.52 19.17
N MET A 484 -60.62 -13.29 20.04
CA MET A 484 -59.37 -14.03 20.10
C MET A 484 -59.52 -15.33 20.88
N LYS A 485 -59.07 -16.45 20.29
CA LYS A 485 -58.92 -17.73 21.00
C LYS A 485 -57.69 -17.66 21.89
N ILE A 486 -57.84 -17.97 23.17
CA ILE A 486 -56.74 -17.97 24.12
C ILE A 486 -56.40 -19.41 24.49
N TYR A 487 -55.16 -19.81 24.22
CA TYR A 487 -54.61 -21.11 24.57
C TYR A 487 -53.59 -20.92 25.68
N ASN A 488 -53.93 -21.33 26.90
CA ASN A 488 -52.99 -21.34 28.01
C ASN A 488 -52.20 -22.66 27.97
N ILE A 489 -50.89 -22.56 27.74
CA ILE A 489 -49.99 -23.69 27.58
C ILE A 489 -49.25 -23.95 28.89
N ASP A 490 -49.14 -25.22 29.24
CA ASP A 490 -48.31 -25.73 30.31
C ASP A 490 -47.51 -26.95 29.84
N PHE A 491 -46.43 -27.27 30.56
CA PHE A 491 -45.69 -28.50 30.31
C PHE A 491 -45.50 -29.34 31.58
N ILE A 492 -45.66 -30.65 31.42
CA ILE A 492 -45.48 -31.65 32.48
C ILE A 492 -44.31 -32.59 32.14
N PRO A 493 -43.74 -33.28 33.15
CA PRO A 493 -42.67 -34.25 32.94
C PRO A 493 -42.99 -35.34 31.90
N TYR A 494 -41.93 -35.99 31.41
CA TYR A 494 -42.01 -37.07 30.42
C TYR A 494 -42.97 -38.19 30.84
N LEU A 495 -43.80 -38.63 29.90
CA LEU A 495 -44.78 -39.70 30.04
C LEU A 495 -44.45 -40.93 29.17
N GLY A 496 -43.32 -40.92 28.46
CA GLY A 496 -42.85 -41.99 27.57
C GLY A 496 -43.33 -41.85 26.12
N LYS A 497 -44.33 -41.01 25.86
CA LYS A 497 -44.84 -40.65 24.52
C LYS A 497 -45.36 -39.21 24.55
N PRO A 498 -45.22 -38.41 23.47
CA PRO A 498 -45.84 -37.09 23.38
C PRO A 498 -47.31 -37.16 23.74
N THR A 499 -47.68 -36.44 24.79
CA THR A 499 -49.04 -36.46 25.34
C THR A 499 -49.54 -35.04 25.51
N LEU A 500 -50.69 -34.75 24.89
CA LEU A 500 -51.42 -33.50 25.04
C LEU A 500 -52.66 -33.76 25.90
N ILE A 501 -52.84 -32.97 26.96
CA ILE A 501 -54.08 -32.93 27.75
C ILE A 501 -54.77 -31.61 27.46
N ILE A 502 -56.00 -31.70 26.95
CA ILE A 502 -56.87 -30.55 26.66
C ILE A 502 -57.77 -30.34 27.87
N GLY A 503 -57.58 -29.22 28.58
CA GLY A 503 -58.41 -28.75 29.67
C GLY A 503 -59.45 -27.75 29.15
N ALA A 504 -60.64 -28.23 28.79
CA ALA A 504 -61.74 -27.42 28.30
C ALA A 504 -63.08 -28.11 28.53
N GLU A 505 -64.16 -27.33 28.54
CA GLU A 505 -65.53 -27.86 28.51
C GLU A 505 -65.69 -28.85 27.36
N GLU A 506 -66.45 -29.92 27.57
CA GLU A 506 -66.62 -31.00 26.60
C GLU A 506 -67.07 -30.51 25.22
N SER A 507 -67.98 -29.52 25.19
CA SER A 507 -68.51 -28.89 23.98
C SER A 507 -67.44 -28.24 23.09
N ARG A 508 -66.29 -27.86 23.66
CA ARG A 508 -65.17 -27.22 22.96
C ARG A 508 -63.95 -28.11 22.86
N GLY A 509 -63.72 -28.94 23.87
CA GLY A 509 -62.58 -29.83 23.95
C GLY A 509 -62.71 -31.07 23.07
N LEU A 510 -63.91 -31.64 22.94
CA LEU A 510 -64.12 -32.84 22.13
C LEU A 510 -63.87 -32.60 20.62
N PRO A 511 -64.41 -31.55 19.98
CA PRO A 511 -64.10 -31.25 18.59
C PRO A 511 -62.61 -31.00 18.35
N LEU A 512 -61.93 -30.38 19.31
CA LEU A 512 -60.50 -30.10 19.25
C LEU A 512 -59.67 -31.38 19.33
N LYS A 513 -60.03 -32.26 20.26
CA LYS A 513 -59.41 -33.58 20.41
C LYS A 513 -59.57 -34.39 19.13
N GLU A 514 -60.78 -34.48 18.58
CA GLU A 514 -61.05 -35.22 17.35
C GLU A 514 -60.25 -34.68 16.16
N LYS A 515 -60.23 -33.34 15.99
CA LYS A 515 -59.42 -32.68 14.96
C LYS A 515 -57.94 -33.07 15.07
N LEU A 516 -57.36 -32.94 16.26
CA LEU A 516 -55.94 -33.23 16.45
C LEU A 516 -55.63 -34.73 16.36
N GLN A 517 -56.50 -35.60 16.86
CA GLN A 517 -56.27 -37.05 16.88
C GLN A 517 -56.29 -37.66 15.47
N ASN A 518 -57.09 -37.08 14.56
CA ASN A 518 -57.15 -37.49 13.16
C ASN A 518 -55.86 -37.16 12.39
N GLU A 519 -55.23 -36.03 12.71
CA GLU A 519 -54.03 -35.53 12.03
C GLU A 519 -52.72 -36.00 12.70
N LEU A 520 -52.75 -36.27 14.02
CA LEU A 520 -51.56 -36.57 14.84
C LEU A 520 -51.64 -37.96 15.48
N SER A 521 -51.46 -39.00 14.68
CA SER A 521 -51.53 -40.40 15.13
C SER A 521 -50.40 -40.83 16.10
N SER A 522 -49.27 -40.12 16.06
CA SER A 522 -48.06 -40.35 16.88
C SER A 522 -48.18 -39.82 18.31
N ILE A 523 -49.26 -39.12 18.66
CA ILE A 523 -49.42 -38.40 19.93
C ILE A 523 -50.61 -38.96 20.72
N ASN A 524 -50.50 -38.99 22.04
CA ASN A 524 -51.63 -39.30 22.92
C ASN A 524 -52.41 -38.01 23.24
N ILE A 525 -53.70 -37.94 22.88
CA ILE A 525 -54.52 -36.76 23.14
C ILE A 525 -55.66 -37.10 24.09
N ASN A 526 -55.65 -36.46 25.26
CA ASN A 526 -56.62 -36.66 26.33
C ASN A 526 -57.47 -35.40 26.52
N LEU A 527 -58.76 -35.57 26.78
CA LEU A 527 -59.66 -34.50 27.20
C LEU A 527 -59.87 -34.64 28.71
N ASN A 528 -59.67 -33.55 29.46
CA ASN A 528 -59.88 -33.52 30.91
C ASN A 528 -60.76 -32.32 31.27
N THR A 529 -62.02 -32.60 31.60
CA THR A 529 -63.04 -31.60 31.98
C THR A 529 -63.01 -31.24 33.47
N ASP A 530 -62.16 -31.90 34.27
CA ASP A 530 -62.22 -31.80 35.73
C ASP A 530 -61.07 -30.96 36.29
N LEU A 531 -59.85 -31.49 36.25
CA LEU A 531 -58.68 -30.91 36.92
C LEU A 531 -58.19 -29.64 36.21
N PHE A 532 -58.31 -29.60 34.89
CA PHE A 532 -57.70 -28.58 34.03
C PHE A 532 -58.72 -27.61 33.41
N GLU A 533 -60.01 -27.72 33.70
CA GLU A 533 -61.05 -26.84 33.13
C GLU A 533 -61.24 -25.52 33.91
N GLY A 534 -60.99 -25.54 35.24
CA GLY A 534 -61.44 -24.51 36.20
C GLY A 534 -60.36 -23.88 37.08
N GLY A 535 -59.11 -23.80 36.62
CA GLY A 535 -57.99 -23.31 37.43
C GLY A 535 -58.00 -21.80 37.74
N LYS A 536 -57.28 -21.40 38.80
CA LYS A 536 -57.09 -19.98 39.18
C LYS A 536 -56.56 -19.13 38.02
N ILE A 537 -55.70 -19.71 37.18
CA ILE A 537 -55.12 -19.08 35.99
C ILE A 537 -56.19 -18.75 34.96
N ILE A 538 -57.09 -19.69 34.66
CA ILE A 538 -58.22 -19.47 33.75
C ILE A 538 -59.11 -18.36 34.27
N GLY A 539 -59.49 -18.42 35.55
CA GLY A 539 -60.29 -17.38 36.18
C GLY A 539 -59.62 -16.00 36.14
N TYR A 540 -58.29 -15.95 36.17
CA TYR A 540 -57.52 -14.73 36.06
C TYR A 540 -57.47 -14.16 34.63
N LEU A 541 -57.17 -15.02 33.64
CA LEU A 541 -57.20 -14.65 32.23
C LEU A 541 -58.60 -14.12 31.84
N MET A 542 -59.66 -14.77 32.29
CA MET A 542 -61.04 -14.31 32.06
C MET A 542 -61.31 -12.92 32.65
N LYS A 543 -60.70 -12.56 33.79
CA LYS A 543 -60.83 -11.20 34.37
C LYS A 543 -60.08 -10.15 33.56
N ILE A 544 -58.97 -10.50 32.92
CA ILE A 544 -58.18 -9.57 32.10
C ILE A 544 -58.89 -9.28 30.78
N PHE A 545 -59.39 -10.31 30.10
CA PHE A 545 -59.93 -10.23 28.73
C PHE A 545 -61.44 -9.91 28.65
N ASN A 546 -62.07 -9.60 29.78
CA ASN A 546 -63.50 -9.32 29.94
C ASN A 546 -64.41 -10.53 29.64
N GLN A 547 -65.35 -10.82 30.54
CA GLN A 547 -65.98 -12.13 30.74
C GLN A 547 -66.85 -12.66 29.57
N GLN A 548 -67.14 -11.87 28.54
CA GLN A 548 -68.28 -12.13 27.66
C GLN A 548 -68.00 -12.96 26.39
N ILE A 549 -66.76 -13.19 25.93
CA ILE A 549 -66.60 -13.60 24.51
C ILE A 549 -65.64 -14.78 24.21
N THR A 550 -64.60 -15.10 25.01
CA THR A 550 -63.81 -16.35 24.82
C THR A 550 -63.24 -16.95 26.13
N ARG A 551 -63.76 -18.12 26.55
CA ARG A 551 -63.15 -18.89 27.67
C ARG A 551 -61.80 -19.51 27.19
N PRO A 552 -60.67 -19.29 27.88
CA PRO A 552 -59.40 -19.86 27.46
C PRO A 552 -59.41 -21.40 27.52
N ILE A 553 -58.62 -22.05 26.66
CA ILE A 553 -58.42 -23.50 26.63
C ILE A 553 -57.05 -23.80 27.24
N ASN A 554 -57.00 -24.69 28.23
CA ASN A 554 -55.73 -25.17 28.77
C ASN A 554 -55.19 -26.30 27.89
N LEU A 555 -53.90 -26.23 27.54
CA LEU A 555 -53.20 -27.25 26.79
C LEU A 555 -51.96 -27.64 27.59
N VAL A 556 -51.94 -28.86 28.11
CA VAL A 556 -50.83 -29.37 28.91
C VAL A 556 -50.05 -30.37 28.07
N PHE A 557 -48.83 -30.03 27.70
CA PHE A 557 -47.95 -30.85 26.88
C PHE A 557 -46.96 -31.60 27.77
N SER A 558 -46.64 -32.85 27.45
CA SER A 558 -45.51 -33.52 28.09
C SER A 558 -44.16 -33.02 27.53
N TYR A 559 -43.07 -33.11 28.30
CA TYR A 559 -41.74 -32.63 27.88
C TYR A 559 -41.20 -33.29 26.60
N GLU A 560 -41.76 -34.42 26.16
CA GLU A 560 -41.45 -35.00 24.84
C GLU A 560 -41.64 -34.00 23.69
N PHE A 561 -42.62 -33.10 23.79
CA PHE A 561 -42.88 -32.07 22.78
C PHE A 561 -41.75 -31.04 22.63
N ILE A 562 -40.93 -30.86 23.67
CA ILE A 562 -39.77 -29.96 23.61
C ILE A 562 -38.67 -30.58 22.76
N ASN A 563 -38.47 -31.90 22.86
CA ASN A 563 -37.50 -32.63 22.08
C ASN A 563 -38.02 -32.95 20.66
N GLN A 564 -39.33 -33.11 20.52
CA GLN A 564 -40.02 -33.39 19.25
C GLN A 564 -40.72 -32.12 18.74
N TYR A 565 -39.90 -31.11 18.43
CA TYR A 565 -40.39 -29.79 18.02
C TYR A 565 -41.39 -29.83 16.85
N GLU A 566 -41.19 -30.73 15.88
CA GLU A 566 -42.11 -30.87 14.74
C GLU A 566 -43.52 -31.25 15.18
N GLU A 567 -43.66 -32.17 16.14
CA GLU A 567 -44.96 -32.58 16.69
C GLU A 567 -45.61 -31.44 17.49
N PHE A 568 -44.81 -30.66 18.22
CA PHE A 568 -45.30 -29.47 18.91
C PHE A 568 -45.79 -28.43 17.92
N SER A 569 -45.00 -28.16 16.87
CA SER A 569 -45.33 -27.21 15.82
C SER A 569 -46.59 -27.60 15.05
N ASN A 570 -46.70 -28.86 14.62
CA ASN A 570 -47.87 -29.40 13.95
C ASN A 570 -49.12 -29.30 14.84
N CYS A 571 -48.99 -29.62 16.13
CA CYS A 571 -50.09 -29.48 17.07
C CYS A 571 -50.58 -28.04 17.17
N ILE A 572 -49.69 -27.06 17.37
CA ILE A 572 -50.11 -25.66 17.45
C ILE A 572 -50.66 -25.17 16.11
N ASN A 573 -50.05 -25.55 14.99
CA ASN A 573 -50.52 -25.22 13.64
C ASN A 573 -51.93 -25.71 13.31
N LEU A 574 -52.37 -26.82 13.91
CA LEU A 574 -53.73 -27.32 13.75
C LEU A 574 -54.72 -26.64 14.70
N LEU A 575 -54.25 -26.06 15.80
CA LEU A 575 -55.08 -25.34 16.76
C LEU A 575 -55.45 -23.94 16.27
N VAL A 576 -54.46 -23.24 15.71
CA VAL A 576 -54.61 -21.93 15.08
C VAL A 576 -55.07 -22.08 13.64
#